data_AF-A0A398CU99-F1
#
_entry.id   AF-A0A398CU99-F1
#
_cell.length_a   1.000
_cell.length_b   1.000
_cell.length_c   1.000
_cell.angle_alpha   90.00
_cell.angle_beta   90.00
_cell.angle_gamma   90.00
#
_symmetry.space_group_name_H-M   'P 1'
#
loop_
_entity.id
_entity.type
_entity.pdbx_description
1 polymer ?
#
loop_
_entity_poly.entity_id
_entity_poly.type
_entity_poly.pdbx_seq_one_letter_code
_entity_poly.pdbx_strand_id
1 'polypeptide(L)'
;MLHGPLIKLESCPPIELDYLYGEADSMRLGKVLEEKRMQIVREALSGVKIAVLGRKYELHPETIRNWVREYGDKVGPDQLPSTDEQIQELKRLQEIEEKYNLALKKLGEKELENEILHELLKKKNPAYLKNSK
;
A
#
# COMPACT_ATOMS: atom_id res chain seq x y z
N MET A 1 9.44 -20.47 11.11
CA MET A 1 8.74 -19.39 10.39
C MET A 1 8.96 -19.62 8.91
N LEU A 2 7.89 -19.83 8.17
CA LEU A 2 7.92 -20.19 6.75
C LEU A 2 8.25 -18.92 5.94
N HIS A 3 9.50 -18.77 5.50
CA HIS A 3 9.83 -17.83 4.45
C HIS A 3 9.40 -18.47 3.12
N GLY A 4 8.27 -17.98 2.57
CA GLY A 4 7.88 -18.28 1.20
C GLY A 4 8.97 -17.82 0.22
N PRO A 5 9.12 -18.48 -0.94
CA PRO A 5 10.17 -18.13 -1.89
C PRO A 5 9.94 -16.71 -2.43
N LEU A 6 10.93 -15.85 -2.20
CA LEU A 6 11.09 -14.57 -2.88
C LEU A 6 10.96 -14.81 -4.38
N ILE A 7 9.92 -14.26 -5.01
CA ILE A 7 9.85 -14.18 -6.47
C ILE A 7 11.00 -13.25 -6.89
N LYS A 8 12.13 -13.83 -7.26
CA LYS A 8 13.30 -13.11 -7.77
C LYS A 8 12.93 -12.50 -9.12
N LEU A 9 12.44 -11.26 -9.09
CA LEU A 9 12.34 -10.41 -10.29
C LEU A 9 13.72 -10.08 -10.88
N GLU A 10 14.81 -10.41 -10.19
CA GLU A 10 16.20 -10.23 -10.64
C GLU A 10 16.63 -11.19 -11.77
N SER A 11 15.84 -12.19 -12.11
CA SER A 11 16.11 -13.10 -13.23
C SER A 11 14.89 -13.30 -14.11
N CYS A 12 14.26 -12.21 -14.55
CA CYS A 12 13.35 -12.27 -15.69
C CYS A 12 14.13 -11.79 -16.92
N PRO A 13 14.92 -12.67 -17.57
CA PRO A 13 15.43 -12.37 -18.89
C PRO A 13 14.21 -12.17 -19.82
N PRO A 14 14.31 -11.39 -20.91
CA PRO A 14 13.27 -11.39 -21.93
C PRO A 14 13.30 -12.76 -22.63
N ILE A 15 12.75 -13.79 -21.98
CA ILE A 15 12.66 -15.15 -22.52
C ILE A 15 11.19 -15.51 -22.52
N GLU A 16 10.63 -15.46 -23.73
CA GLU A 16 9.60 -16.37 -24.24
C GLU A 16 8.57 -16.82 -23.19
N LEU A 17 7.67 -15.89 -22.83
CA LEU A 17 6.47 -16.18 -22.02
C LEU A 17 5.47 -17.12 -22.73
N ASP A 18 5.79 -17.51 -23.97
CA ASP A 18 4.97 -18.26 -24.90
C ASP A 18 4.92 -19.77 -24.55
N TYR A 19 5.83 -20.25 -23.69
CA TYR A 19 5.97 -21.68 -23.40
C TYR A 19 5.10 -22.22 -22.26
N LEU A 20 4.42 -21.38 -21.47
CA LEU A 20 3.58 -21.85 -20.35
C LEU A 20 2.20 -21.20 -20.24
N TYR A 21 1.94 -20.12 -20.98
CA TYR A 21 0.62 -19.47 -21.05
C TYR A 21 0.31 -19.20 -22.52
N GLY A 22 -0.94 -19.44 -22.94
CA GLY A 22 -1.35 -19.21 -24.33
C GLY A 22 -0.98 -17.81 -24.79
N GLU A 23 -0.67 -17.67 -26.08
CA GLU A 23 -0.11 -16.46 -26.72
C GLU A 23 -0.82 -15.14 -26.34
N ALA A 24 -2.13 -15.19 -26.10
CA ALA A 24 -2.93 -14.05 -25.65
C ALA A 24 -2.69 -13.62 -24.18
N ASP A 25 -2.39 -14.56 -23.28
CA ASP A 25 -2.07 -14.29 -21.88
C ASP A 25 -0.60 -13.88 -21.69
N SER A 26 0.31 -14.42 -22.51
CA SER A 26 1.71 -13.95 -22.62
C SER A 26 1.76 -12.45 -22.98
N MET A 27 1.03 -12.03 -24.02
CA MET A 27 0.96 -10.62 -24.43
C MET A 27 0.34 -9.70 -23.37
N ARG A 28 -0.68 -10.17 -22.64
CA ARG A 28 -1.29 -9.38 -21.55
C ARG A 28 -0.33 -9.21 -20.38
N LEU A 29 0.37 -10.27 -19.99
CA LEU A 29 1.29 -10.26 -18.86
C LEU A 29 2.52 -9.38 -19.14
N GLY A 30 3.05 -9.44 -20.36
CA GLY A 30 4.14 -8.56 -20.82
C GLY A 30 3.78 -7.08 -20.73
N LYS A 31 2.59 -6.70 -21.22
CA LYS A 31 2.10 -5.31 -21.15
C LYS A 31 1.92 -4.84 -19.70
N VAL A 32 1.30 -5.64 -18.85
CA VAL A 32 1.11 -5.30 -17.42
C VAL A 32 2.46 -5.14 -16.71
N LEU A 33 3.45 -5.97 -17.04
CA LEU A 33 4.79 -5.86 -16.46
C LEU A 33 5.51 -4.60 -16.94
N GLU A 34 5.38 -4.26 -18.22
CA GLU A 34 5.95 -3.04 -18.78
C GLU A 34 5.32 -1.78 -18.17
N GLU A 35 3.99 -1.75 -18.04
CA GLU A 35 3.27 -0.68 -17.34
C GLU A 35 3.76 -0.50 -15.90
N LYS A 36 3.94 -1.61 -15.17
CA LYS A 36 4.48 -1.58 -13.80
C LYS A 36 5.91 -1.05 -13.77
N ARG A 37 6.78 -1.47 -14.70
CA ARG A 37 8.15 -0.94 -14.82
C ARG A 37 8.12 0.56 -15.06
N MET A 38 7.26 1.04 -15.96
CA MET A 38 7.13 2.47 -16.27
C MET A 38 6.58 3.26 -15.09
N GLN A 39 5.65 2.70 -14.33
CA GLN A 39 5.18 3.30 -13.09
C GLN A 39 6.32 3.46 -12.08
N ILE A 40 7.13 2.43 -11.87
CA ILE A 40 8.25 2.47 -10.91
C ILE A 40 9.29 3.52 -11.32
N VAL A 41 9.58 3.64 -12.62
CA VAL A 41 10.49 4.66 -13.14
C VAL A 41 9.91 6.06 -12.94
N ARG A 42 8.62 6.28 -13.22
CA ARG A 42 7.95 7.57 -12.96
C ARG A 42 8.01 7.97 -11.49
N GLU A 43 7.75 7.03 -10.57
CA GLU A 43 7.83 7.30 -9.13
C GLU A 43 9.27 7.60 -8.68
N ALA A 44 10.28 6.95 -9.27
CA ALA A 44 11.68 7.26 -9.00
C ALA A 44 12.06 8.67 -9.50
N LEU A 45 11.60 9.04 -10.70
CA LEU A 45 11.85 10.36 -11.30
C LEU A 45 11.08 11.48 -10.61
N SER A 46 9.90 11.21 -10.02
CA SER A 46 9.15 12.19 -9.24
C SER A 46 9.80 12.52 -7.89
N GLY A 47 10.90 11.84 -7.54
CA GLY A 47 11.71 12.13 -6.35
C GLY A 47 11.61 11.10 -5.23
N VAL A 48 10.88 9.99 -5.42
CA VAL A 48 10.82 8.92 -4.41
C VAL A 48 12.16 8.19 -4.34
N LYS A 49 12.70 8.08 -3.13
CA LYS A 49 13.97 7.36 -2.89
C LYS A 49 13.88 5.91 -3.35
N ILE A 50 14.87 5.45 -4.11
CA ILE A 50 14.94 4.08 -4.64
C ILE A 50 14.83 3.00 -3.55
N ALA A 51 15.40 3.24 -2.36
CA ALA A 51 15.28 2.30 -1.23
C ALA A 51 13.83 2.13 -0.73
N VAL A 52 13.00 3.18 -0.83
CA VAL A 52 11.58 3.12 -0.48
C VAL A 52 10.83 2.31 -1.54
N LEU A 53 11.10 2.58 -2.82
CA LEU A 53 10.52 1.83 -3.93
C LEU A 53 10.90 0.34 -3.88
N GLY A 54 12.15 0.03 -3.56
CA GLY A 54 12.61 -1.36 -3.41
C GLY A 54 11.82 -2.14 -2.36
N ARG A 55 11.50 -1.50 -1.23
CA ARG A 55 10.61 -2.12 -0.21
C ARG A 55 9.16 -2.21 -0.67
N LYS A 56 8.64 -1.17 -1.33
CA LYS A 56 7.24 -1.10 -1.80
C LYS A 56 6.93 -2.16 -2.86
N TYR A 57 7.87 -2.39 -3.77
CA TYR A 57 7.70 -3.29 -4.91
C TYR A 57 8.45 -4.62 -4.74
N GLU A 58 9.06 -4.86 -3.57
CA GLU A 58 9.89 -6.05 -3.30
C GLU A 58 11.00 -6.27 -4.33
N LEU A 59 11.59 -5.17 -4.77
CA LEU A 59 12.64 -5.13 -5.78
C LEU A 59 13.99 -4.77 -5.16
N HIS A 60 15.04 -5.33 -5.72
CA HIS A 60 16.37 -4.91 -5.36
C HIS A 60 16.65 -3.48 -5.87
N PRO A 61 17.28 -2.61 -5.07
CA PRO A 61 17.54 -1.22 -5.45
C PRO A 61 18.32 -1.06 -6.76
N GLU A 62 19.18 -2.03 -7.09
CA GLU A 62 19.96 -1.99 -8.33
C GLU A 62 19.09 -2.19 -9.57
N THR A 63 18.08 -3.06 -9.50
CA THR A 63 17.12 -3.29 -10.58
C THR A 63 16.38 -2.00 -10.95
N ILE A 64 15.95 -1.25 -9.93
CA ILE A 64 15.27 0.03 -10.12
C ILE A 64 16.22 1.06 -10.72
N ARG A 65 17.49 1.13 -10.27
CA ARG A 65 18.50 2.03 -10.85
C ARG A 65 18.71 1.76 -12.34
N ASN A 66 18.78 0.50 -12.72
CA ASN A 66 18.94 0.12 -14.12
C ASN A 66 17.73 0.52 -14.96
N TRP A 67 16.51 0.28 -14.47
CA TRP A 67 15.31 0.73 -15.18
C TRP A 67 15.21 2.26 -15.31
N VAL A 68 15.60 3.00 -14.28
CA VAL A 68 15.63 4.47 -14.35
C VAL A 68 16.63 4.95 -15.42
N ARG A 69 17.79 4.28 -15.55
CA ARG A 69 18.76 4.60 -16.61
C ARG A 69 18.27 4.24 -18.01
N GLU A 70 17.64 3.07 -18.17
CA GLU A 70 17.21 2.55 -19.48
C GLU A 70 15.94 3.21 -20.02
N TYR A 71 15.03 3.59 -19.12
CA TYR A 71 13.70 4.08 -19.48
C TYR A 71 13.44 5.51 -19.03
N GLY A 72 14.37 6.14 -18.29
CA GLY A 72 14.21 7.51 -17.80
C GLY A 72 13.99 8.51 -18.93
N ASP A 73 14.75 8.38 -20.02
CA ASP A 73 14.65 9.27 -21.19
C ASP A 73 13.33 9.10 -21.97
N LYS A 74 12.65 7.96 -21.81
CA LYS A 74 11.34 7.69 -22.43
C LYS A 74 10.18 8.35 -21.66
N VAL A 75 10.40 8.69 -20.40
CA VAL A 75 9.44 9.40 -19.57
C VAL A 75 9.67 10.89 -19.76
N GLY A 76 8.85 11.51 -20.63
CA GLY A 76 8.91 12.96 -20.84
C GLY A 76 8.62 13.74 -19.55
N PRO A 77 9.19 14.96 -19.40
CA PRO A 77 9.00 15.79 -18.20
C PRO A 77 7.53 16.12 -17.91
N ASP A 78 6.66 16.12 -18.93
CA ASP A 78 5.21 16.34 -18.79
C ASP A 78 4.46 15.18 -18.11
N GLN A 79 5.10 14.02 -17.90
CA GLN A 79 4.50 12.88 -17.20
C GLN A 79 4.79 12.85 -15.70
N LEU A 80 5.59 13.80 -15.20
CA LEU A 80 5.91 13.92 -13.78
C LEU A 80 5.00 14.96 -13.14
N PRO A 81 4.46 14.69 -11.94
CA PRO A 81 3.63 15.67 -11.26
C PRO A 81 4.46 16.92 -10.98
N SER A 82 3.89 18.08 -11.30
CA SER A 82 4.53 19.36 -11.04
C SER A 82 4.77 19.54 -9.54
N THR A 83 5.77 20.33 -9.17
CA THR A 83 6.06 20.64 -7.76
C THR A 83 4.82 21.16 -7.02
N ASP A 84 3.99 21.98 -7.68
CA ASP A 84 2.76 22.50 -7.09
C ASP A 84 1.72 21.40 -6.83
N GLU A 85 1.60 20.44 -7.75
CA GLU A 85 0.70 19.28 -7.59
C GLU A 85 1.15 18.39 -6.43
N GLN A 86 2.47 18.18 -6.30
CA GLN A 86 3.03 17.43 -5.17
C GLN A 86 2.76 18.12 -3.83
N ILE A 87 2.87 19.46 -3.76
CA ILE A 87 2.57 20.22 -2.55
C ILE A 87 1.09 20.13 -2.20
N GLN A 88 0.19 20.20 -3.18
CA GLN A 88 -1.25 20.05 -2.95
C GLN A 88 -1.60 18.66 -2.42
N GLU A 89 -1.01 17.61 -3.00
CA GLU A 89 -1.24 16.24 -2.53
C GLU A 89 -0.70 16.03 -1.10
N LEU A 90 0.46 16.60 -0.77
CA LEU A 90 0.99 16.56 0.60
C LEU A 90 0.03 17.20 1.61
N LYS A 91 -0.55 18.36 1.28
CA LYS A 91 -1.56 19.01 2.14
C LYS A 91 -2.80 18.12 2.31
N ARG A 92 -3.27 17.53 1.21
CA ARG A 92 -4.42 16.61 1.25
C ARG A 92 -4.13 15.40 2.14
N LEU A 93 -2.93 14.82 2.05
CA LEU A 93 -2.52 13.69 2.89
C LEU A 93 -2.48 14.08 4.38
N GLN A 94 -1.98 15.26 4.71
CA GLN A 94 -2.01 15.79 6.08
C GLN A 94 -3.44 15.92 6.61
N GLU A 95 -4.36 16.48 5.83
CA GLU A 95 -5.77 16.57 6.23
C GLU A 95 -6.43 15.20 6.46
N ILE A 96 -6.06 14.19 5.66
CA ILE A 96 -6.56 12.82 5.83
C ILE A 96 -6.00 12.21 7.12
N GLU A 97 -4.72 12.40 7.40
CA GLU A 97 -4.06 11.93 8.62
C GLU A 97 -4.69 12.56 9.87
N GLU A 98 -4.96 13.86 9.85
CA GLU A 98 -5.65 14.57 10.93
C GLU A 98 -7.06 14.00 11.18
N LYS A 99 -7.84 13.78 10.10
CA LYS A 99 -9.19 13.18 10.20
C LYS A 99 -9.13 11.76 10.74
N TYR A 100 -8.15 10.97 10.31
CA TYR A 100 -7.92 9.61 10.79
C TYR A 100 -7.61 9.59 12.29
N ASN A 101 -6.68 10.43 12.75
CA ASN A 101 -6.33 10.54 14.17
C ASN A 101 -7.52 10.98 15.03
N LEU A 102 -8.33 11.92 14.53
CA LEU A 102 -9.56 12.33 15.20
C LEU A 102 -10.57 11.18 15.30
N ALA A 103 -10.73 10.40 14.23
CA ALA A 103 -11.62 9.24 14.21
C ALA A 103 -11.16 8.17 15.20
N LEU A 104 -9.86 7.85 15.26
CA LEU A 104 -9.31 6.91 16.24
C LEU A 104 -9.57 7.36 17.68
N LYS A 105 -9.39 8.64 17.99
CA LYS A 105 -9.67 9.17 19.33
C LYS A 105 -11.14 8.98 19.70
N LYS A 106 -12.05 9.38 18.82
CA LYS A 106 -13.50 9.21 19.03
C LYS A 106 -13.90 7.74 19.15
N LEU A 107 -13.25 6.86 18.39
CA LEU A 107 -13.47 5.42 18.49
C LEU A 107 -13.09 4.90 19.88
N GLY A 108 -11.90 5.26 20.39
CA GLY A 108 -11.47 4.87 21.73
C GLY A 108 -12.39 5.39 22.84
N GLU A 109 -12.88 6.62 22.73
CA GLU A 109 -13.89 7.17 23.66
C GLU A 109 -15.18 6.33 23.65
N LYS A 110 -15.62 5.90 22.47
CA LYS A 110 -16.81 5.06 22.31
C LYS A 110 -16.61 3.63 22.81
N GLU A 111 -15.43 3.04 22.61
CA GLU A 111 -15.09 1.71 23.13
C GLU A 111 -15.09 1.70 24.66
N LEU A 112 -14.52 2.73 25.28
CA LEU A 112 -14.53 2.88 26.74
C LEU A 112 -15.96 3.07 27.29
N GLU A 113 -16.77 3.89 26.64
CA GLU A 113 -18.19 4.04 27.00
C GLU A 113 -18.92 2.68 26.93
N ASN A 114 -18.67 1.92 25.86
CA ASN A 114 -19.29 0.62 25.66
C ASN A 114 -18.87 -0.40 26.73
N GLU A 115 -17.59 -0.41 27.10
CA GLU A 115 -17.08 -1.30 28.16
C GLU A 115 -17.74 -0.99 29.52
N ILE A 116 -17.85 0.30 29.87
CA ILE A 116 -18.57 0.73 31.09
C ILE A 116 -20.03 0.29 31.04
N LEU A 117 -20.73 0.50 29.92
CA LEU A 117 -22.13 0.09 29.75
C LEU A 117 -22.29 -1.43 29.88
N HIS A 118 -21.38 -2.21 29.29
CA HIS A 118 -21.35 -3.66 29.42
C HIS A 118 -21.13 -4.10 30.88
N GLU A 119 -20.23 -3.45 31.62
CA GLU A 119 -20.06 -3.72 33.06
C GLU A 119 -21.33 -3.43 33.86
N LEU A 120 -21.99 -2.31 33.61
CA LEU A 120 -23.22 -1.92 34.30
C LEU A 120 -24.35 -2.93 34.04
N LEU A 121 -24.45 -3.44 32.81
CA LEU A 121 -25.39 -4.51 32.46
C LEU A 121 -25.04 -5.83 33.16
N LYS A 122 -23.76 -6.21 33.24
CA LYS A 122 -23.33 -7.40 33.99
C LYS A 122 -23.62 -7.30 35.49
N LYS A 123 -23.53 -6.10 36.07
CA LYS A 123 -23.85 -5.82 37.48
C LYS A 123 -25.36 -5.83 37.77
N LYS A 124 -26.23 -5.81 36.74
CA LYS A 124 -27.69 -6.01 36.88
C LYS A 124 -28.04 -7.52 37.02
N ASN A 125 -27.58 -8.13 38.10
CA ASN A 125 -28.37 -9.15 38.77
C ASN A 125 -28.76 -8.59 40.14
N PRO A 126 -29.91 -7.92 40.26
CA PRO A 126 -30.41 -7.50 41.56
C PRO A 126 -30.71 -8.79 42.32
N ALA A 127 -29.99 -9.03 43.41
CA ALA A 127 -30.40 -10.01 44.40
C ALA A 127 -31.73 -9.54 45.02
N TYR A 128 -32.85 -9.76 44.33
CA TYR A 128 -34.16 -9.70 44.95
C TYR A 128 -34.28 -10.94 45.83
N LEU A 129 -34.18 -10.73 47.15
CA LEU A 129 -34.70 -11.67 48.14
C LEU A 129 -36.19 -11.90 47.83
N LYS A 130 -36.52 -13.05 47.23
CA LYS A 130 -37.89 -13.57 47.24
C LYS A 130 -38.20 -14.08 48.64
N ASN A 131 -38.50 -13.14 49.53
CA ASN A 131 -39.20 -13.43 50.77
C ASN A 131 -40.66 -13.03 50.55
N SER A 132 -41.50 -13.95 50.10
CA SER A 132 -42.95 -13.83 50.22
C SER A 132 -43.49 -15.10 50.86
N LYS A 133 -44.06 -14.89 52.05
CA LYS A 133 -44.69 -15.87 52.95
C LYS A 133 -45.77 -16.70 52.28
#